data_AF-A0A7V0ISU2-F1
#
_entry.id   AF-A0A7V0ISU2-F1
#
_cell.length_a   1.000
_cell.length_b   1.000
_cell.length_c   1.000
_cell.angle_alpha   90.00
_cell.angle_beta   90.00
_cell.angle_gamma   90.00
#
_symmetry.space_group_name_H-M   'P 1'
#
loop_
_entity.id
_entity.type
_entity.pdbx_description
1 polymer ?
#
loop_
_entity_poly.entity_id
_entity_poly.type
_entity_poly.pdbx_seq_one_letter_code
_entity_poly.pdbx_strand_id
1 'polypeptide(L)'
;MPNPLVSATATSPITEAYSWIAGQEFPASRPLIDVAQAVPGYAPASSLTNHLAEVIGQADLARYGPVLGVPELRQALARDISRAYAATVPDSHVAI
;
A
#
# COMPACT_ATOMS: atom_id res chain seq x y z
N MET A 1 -17.69 -0.05 -28.33
CA MET A 1 -16.61 0.92 -28.03
C MET A 1 -16.43 0.98 -26.52
N PRO A 2 -15.19 1.01 -25.99
CA PRO A 2 -14.97 1.12 -24.55
C PRO A 2 -15.48 2.46 -24.01
N ASN A 3 -15.77 2.50 -22.70
CA ASN A 3 -16.23 3.71 -22.02
C ASN A 3 -15.22 4.86 -22.21
N PRO A 4 -15.65 6.05 -22.69
CA PRO A 4 -14.76 7.19 -22.91
C PRO A 4 -13.93 7.61 -21.69
N LEU A 5 -14.48 7.46 -20.47
CA LEU A 5 -13.76 7.79 -19.24
C LEU A 5 -12.57 6.84 -18.99
N VAL A 6 -12.73 5.56 -19.36
CA VAL A 6 -11.63 4.58 -19.29
C VAL A 6 -10.57 4.93 -20.33
N SER A 7 -11.01 5.22 -21.56
CA SER A 7 -10.10 5.60 -22.65
C SER A 7 -9.33 6.90 -22.38
N ALA A 8 -9.87 7.81 -21.58
CA ALA A 8 -9.23 9.08 -21.22
C ALA A 8 -8.19 8.95 -20.08
N THR A 9 -8.07 7.77 -19.46
CA THR A 9 -7.10 7.56 -18.37
C THR A 9 -5.69 7.48 -18.94
N ALA A 10 -4.77 8.28 -18.40
CA ALA A 10 -3.36 8.26 -18.81
C ALA A 10 -2.71 6.90 -18.51
N THR A 11 -1.76 6.50 -19.34
CA THR A 11 -0.95 5.30 -19.09
C THR A 11 -0.05 5.51 -17.88
N SER A 12 0.18 4.43 -17.12
CA SER A 12 1.10 4.45 -15.97
C SER A 12 2.53 4.80 -16.42
N PRO A 13 3.15 5.87 -15.87
CA PRO A 13 4.53 6.21 -16.18
C PRO A 13 5.53 5.11 -15.82
N ILE A 14 5.22 4.32 -14.77
CA ILE A 14 6.04 3.17 -14.36
C ILE A 14 6.00 2.07 -15.43
N THR A 15 4.80 1.77 -15.95
CA THR A 15 4.64 0.78 -17.01
C THR A 15 5.33 1.22 -18.30
N GLU A 16 5.28 2.51 -18.62
CA GLU A 16 5.99 3.07 -19.77
C GLU A 16 7.51 2.95 -19.62
N ALA A 17 8.07 3.32 -18.46
CA ALA A 17 9.50 3.15 -18.18
C ALA A 17 9.94 1.68 -18.31
N TYR A 18 9.12 0.74 -17.83
CA TYR A 18 9.40 -0.69 -18.02
C TYR A 18 9.33 -1.15 -19.48
N SER A 19 8.52 -0.50 -20.31
CA SER A 19 8.48 -0.82 -21.75
C SER A 19 9.79 -0.49 -22.47
N TRP A 20 10.53 0.54 -22.03
CA TRP A 20 11.80 0.94 -22.65
C TRP A 20 12.93 -0.07 -22.43
N ILE A 21 12.84 -0.85 -21.35
CA ILE A 21 13.84 -1.86 -20.98
C ILE A 21 13.37 -3.29 -21.28
N ALA A 22 12.16 -3.45 -21.83
CA ALA A 22 11.60 -4.77 -22.13
C ALA A 22 12.48 -5.52 -23.14
N GLY A 23 12.88 -6.74 -22.79
CA GLY A 23 13.75 -7.58 -23.61
C GLY A 23 15.23 -7.20 -23.58
N GLN A 24 15.63 -6.21 -22.77
CA GLN A 24 17.02 -5.84 -22.59
C GLN A 24 17.67 -6.65 -21.46
N GLU A 25 18.91 -7.06 -21.64
CA GLU A 25 19.74 -7.66 -20.60
C GLU A 25 20.79 -6.66 -20.10
N PHE A 26 20.99 -6.61 -18.78
CA PHE A 26 21.96 -5.71 -18.15
C PHE A 26 23.08 -6.53 -17.50
N PRO A 27 24.35 -6.37 -17.91
CA PRO A 27 25.45 -7.15 -17.39
C PRO A 27 25.73 -6.81 -15.92
N ALA A 28 26.26 -7.76 -15.15
CA ALA A 28 26.56 -7.55 -13.73
C ALA A 28 27.55 -6.41 -13.45
N SER A 29 28.42 -6.06 -14.42
CA SER A 29 29.32 -4.91 -14.34
C SER A 29 28.62 -3.56 -14.52
N ARG A 30 27.39 -3.57 -15.06
CA ARG A 30 26.54 -2.40 -15.26
C ARG A 30 25.07 -2.80 -15.10
N PRO A 31 24.65 -3.11 -13.86
CA PRO A 31 23.29 -3.54 -13.58
C PRO A 31 22.32 -2.37 -13.80
N LEU A 32 21.06 -2.70 -14.10
CA LEU A 32 19.99 -1.73 -14.04
C LEU A 32 19.73 -1.36 -12.57
N ILE A 33 19.66 -0.06 -12.29
CA ILE A 33 19.23 0.45 -10.99
C ILE A 33 17.79 0.95 -11.17
N ASP A 34 16.83 0.16 -10.66
CA ASP A 34 15.42 0.54 -10.70
C ASP A 34 15.07 1.44 -9.51
N VAL A 35 14.92 2.74 -9.80
CA VAL A 35 14.42 3.77 -8.87
C VAL A 35 13.04 4.27 -9.28
N ALA A 36 12.35 3.55 -10.16
CA ALA A 36 11.02 3.94 -10.64
C ALA A 36 9.94 3.71 -9.56
N GLN A 37 10.23 2.90 -8.54
CA GLN A 37 9.30 2.59 -7.46
C GLN A 37 9.82 3.06 -6.09
N ALA A 38 8.91 3.57 -5.27
CA ALA A 38 9.17 3.92 -3.87
C ALA A 38 8.83 2.76 -2.91
N VAL A 39 9.01 1.51 -3.33
CA VAL A 39 8.75 0.33 -2.49
C VAL A 39 9.85 0.27 -1.41
N PRO A 40 9.50 0.11 -0.11
CA PRO A 40 10.49 -0.07 0.94
C PRO A 40 11.41 -1.26 0.66
N GLY A 41 12.73 -1.03 0.71
CA GLY A 41 13.75 -2.07 0.50
C GLY A 41 13.98 -3.00 1.71
N TYR A 42 13.09 -2.98 2.71
CA TYR A 42 13.20 -3.75 3.95
C TYR A 42 11.91 -4.51 4.24
N ALA A 43 12.03 -5.60 5.01
CA ALA A 43 10.89 -6.41 5.41
C ALA A 43 9.92 -5.65 6.34
N PRO A 44 8.62 -5.98 6.36
CA PRO A 44 7.69 -5.42 7.34
C PRO A 44 8.17 -5.63 8.78
N ALA A 45 7.74 -4.76 9.70
CA ALA A 45 8.08 -4.90 11.11
C ALA A 45 7.63 -6.26 11.66
N SER A 46 8.51 -6.91 12.44
CA SER A 46 8.23 -8.25 12.99
C SER A 46 7.01 -8.28 13.90
N SER A 47 6.71 -7.17 14.59
CA SER A 47 5.49 -7.04 15.39
C SER A 47 4.22 -7.23 14.57
N LEU A 48 4.19 -6.69 13.34
CA LEU A 48 3.06 -6.86 12.43
C LEU A 48 2.98 -8.30 11.93
N THR A 49 4.09 -8.88 11.47
CA THR A 49 4.07 -10.24 10.93
C THR A 49 3.73 -11.28 11.99
N ASN A 50 4.20 -11.10 13.23
CA ASN A 50 3.89 -11.97 14.35
C ASN A 50 2.40 -11.89 14.72
N HIS A 51 1.85 -10.66 14.84
CA HIS A 51 0.43 -10.49 15.12
C HIS A 51 -0.45 -11.13 14.05
N LEU A 52 -0.12 -10.93 12.77
CA LEU A 52 -0.85 -11.57 11.67
C LEU A 52 -0.80 -13.11 11.77
N ALA A 53 0.36 -13.69 12.07
CA ALA A 53 0.50 -15.14 12.23
C ALA A 53 -0.39 -15.70 13.35
N GLU A 54 -0.60 -14.96 14.43
CA GLU A 54 -1.48 -15.35 15.54
C GLU A 54 -2.96 -15.31 15.16
N VAL A 55 -3.38 -14.31 14.37
CA VAL A 55 -4.80 -14.06 14.12
C VAL A 55 -5.32 -14.66 12.82
N ILE A 56 -4.47 -14.97 11.83
CA ILE A 56 -4.88 -15.36 10.47
C ILE A 56 -5.83 -16.57 10.40
N GLY A 57 -5.77 -17.46 11.40
CA GLY A 57 -6.64 -18.64 11.48
C GLY A 57 -8.02 -18.40 12.12
N GLN A 58 -8.30 -17.20 12.61
CA GLN A 58 -9.55 -16.88 13.30
C GLN A 58 -10.72 -16.79 12.30
N ALA A 59 -11.78 -17.55 12.55
CA ALA A 59 -12.95 -17.61 11.66
C ALA A 59 -13.64 -16.25 11.44
N ASP A 60 -13.59 -15.36 12.44
CA ASP A 60 -14.18 -14.03 12.33
C ASP A 60 -13.43 -13.11 11.35
N LEU A 61 -12.12 -13.34 11.14
CA LEU A 61 -11.33 -12.62 10.13
C LEU A 61 -11.57 -13.12 8.70
N ALA A 62 -12.26 -14.27 8.53
CA ALA A 62 -12.66 -14.76 7.22
C ALA A 62 -13.96 -14.10 6.71
N ARG A 63 -14.56 -13.20 7.50
CA ARG A 63 -15.82 -12.51 7.17
C ARG A 63 -15.58 -11.05 6.80
N TYR A 64 -16.60 -10.42 6.24
CA TYR A 64 -16.58 -8.98 6.02
C TYR A 64 -16.42 -8.24 7.36
N GLY A 65 -15.43 -7.35 7.41
CA GLY A 65 -15.26 -6.41 8.51
C GLY A 65 -16.24 -5.24 8.42
N PRO A 66 -16.15 -4.30 9.38
CA PRO A 66 -16.94 -3.07 9.35
C PRO A 66 -16.62 -2.23 8.11
N VAL A 67 -17.63 -1.53 7.58
CA VAL A 67 -17.54 -0.76 6.32
C VAL A 67 -16.41 0.28 6.31
N LEU A 68 -16.15 0.90 7.46
CA LEU A 68 -15.12 1.94 7.59
C LEU A 68 -13.80 1.42 8.18
N GLY A 69 -13.72 0.11 8.45
CA GLY A 69 -12.54 -0.51 9.05
C GLY A 69 -12.66 -0.90 10.51
N VAL A 70 -11.61 -1.58 10.97
CA VAL A 70 -11.46 -2.05 12.36
C VAL A 70 -11.44 -0.85 13.32
N PRO A 71 -12.39 -0.73 14.27
CA PRO A 71 -12.51 0.45 15.16
C PRO A 71 -11.22 0.78 15.92
N GLU A 72 -10.54 -0.23 16.44
CA GLU A 72 -9.30 -0.09 17.20
C GLU A 72 -8.18 0.49 16.33
N LEU A 73 -8.12 0.08 15.06
CA LEU A 73 -7.14 0.57 14.10
C LEU A 73 -7.43 2.02 13.68
N ARG A 74 -8.71 2.37 13.48
CA ARG A 74 -9.14 3.74 13.18
C ARG A 74 -8.76 4.69 14.31
N GLN A 75 -8.99 4.29 15.56
CA GLN A 75 -8.61 5.07 16.74
C GLN A 75 -7.10 5.19 16.89
N ALA A 76 -6.34 4.12 16.66
CA ALA A 76 -4.88 4.15 16.71
C ALA A 76 -4.31 5.12 15.66
N LEU A 77 -4.77 5.02 14.41
CA LEU A 77 -4.32 5.89 13.33
C LEU A 77 -4.70 7.36 13.57
N ALA A 78 -5.91 7.63 14.08
CA ALA A 78 -6.35 8.97 14.45
C ALA A 78 -5.42 9.60 15.50
N ARG A 79 -5.04 8.84 16.53
CA ARG A 79 -4.07 9.29 17.55
C ARG A 79 -2.68 9.54 16.96
N ASP A 80 -2.19 8.62 16.13
CA ASP A 80 -0.85 8.73 15.55
C ASP A 80 -0.73 9.92 14.59
N ILE A 81 -1.73 10.13 13.72
CA ILE A 81 -1.80 11.30 12.84
C ILE A 81 -1.92 12.57 13.68
N SER A 82 -2.79 12.58 14.69
CA SER A 82 -2.98 13.78 15.52
C SER A 82 -1.67 14.19 16.20
N ARG A 83 -0.92 13.21 16.72
CA ARG A 83 0.40 13.42 17.31
C ARG A 83 1.42 13.90 16.28
N ALA A 84 1.49 13.26 15.11
CA ALA A 84 2.48 13.56 14.08
C ALA A 84 2.31 14.97 13.50
N TYR A 85 1.07 15.41 13.34
CA TYR A 85 0.74 16.70 12.71
C TYR A 85 0.34 17.79 13.71
N ALA A 86 0.38 17.52 15.02
CA ALA A 86 -0.03 18.45 16.08
C ALA A 86 -1.42 19.07 15.85
N ALA A 87 -2.36 18.27 15.35
CA ALA A 87 -3.73 18.67 15.04
C ALA A 87 -4.72 17.60 15.48
N THR A 88 -5.95 17.97 15.87
CA THR A 88 -6.95 16.98 16.28
C THR A 88 -7.59 16.32 15.06
N VAL A 89 -7.42 15.01 14.93
CA VAL A 89 -8.14 14.17 13.97
C VAL A 89 -9.01 13.17 14.75
N PRO A 90 -10.35 13.28 14.72
CA PRO A 90 -11.22 12.29 15.35
C PRO A 90 -11.22 10.98 14.55
N ASP A 91 -11.45 9.85 15.23
CA ASP A 91 -11.55 8.52 14.61
C ASP A 91 -12.70 8.42 13.58
N SER A 92 -13.76 9.22 13.75
CA SER A 92 -14.83 9.38 12.78
C SER A 92 -14.37 9.92 11.42
N HIS A 93 -13.20 10.57 11.35
CA HIS A 93 -12.59 11.08 10.12
C HIS A 93 -11.55 10.12 9.53
N VAL A 94 -11.40 8.92 10.10
CA VAL A 94 -10.46 7.90 9.63
C VAL A 94 -11.25 6.69 9.13
N ALA A 95 -10.88 6.18 7.95
CA ALA A 95 -11.37 4.91 7.40
C ALA A 95 -10.17 4.06 6.94
N ILE A 96 -10.23 2.74 7.16
CA ILE A 96 -9.15 1.79 6.85
C ILE A 96 -9.68 0.40 6.50
#